data_AF-A0A7C1EGI0-F1
#
_entry.id   AF-A0A7C1EGI0-F1
#
_cell.length_a   1.000
_cell.length_b   1.000
_cell.length_c   1.000
_cell.angle_alpha   90.00
_cell.angle_beta   90.00
_cell.angle_gamma   90.00
#
_symmetry.space_group_name_H-M   'P 1'
#
loop_
_entity.id
_entity.type
_entity.pdbx_description
1 polymer ?
#
loop_
_entity_poly.entity_id
_entity_poly.type
_entity_poly.pdbx_seq_one_letter_code
_entity_poly.pdbx_strand_id
1 'polypeptide(L)'
;MRKNVILLGIGIMFSLSVSVLAATNGVQTFDLLFKSGDVLWIGEDIGGEYELSVLHQVVVRDEGVAAGQSELKTYRQWAPIAALDMSVRTEAAIKLEPISDGRWGHSDLTWTLRSPDEDKTLTEAFIAHIQAGGSNAESFYAAKQVPAKQSPLVRGADAEPLYFSDRGLFFNYTIGSAYVFVRSGLVLVFTHQPTKAVGLDTMHGFIVMRFNSSSRQ
;
A
#
# COMPACT_ATOMS: atom_id res chain seq x y z
N MET A 1 48.16 4.97 65.04
CA MET A 1 48.30 4.52 63.64
C MET A 1 46.91 4.31 63.04
N ARG A 2 46.45 5.23 62.19
CA ARG A 2 45.14 5.17 61.52
C ARG A 2 45.27 4.32 60.25
N LYS A 3 44.45 3.28 60.10
CA LYS A 3 44.30 2.51 58.85
C LYS A 3 43.15 3.12 58.05
N ASN A 4 43.47 3.75 56.92
CA ASN A 4 42.49 4.16 55.92
C ASN A 4 42.21 2.95 55.02
N VAL A 5 40.98 2.47 55.01
CA VAL A 5 40.48 1.49 54.03
C VAL A 5 39.84 2.30 52.91
N ILE A 6 40.47 2.31 51.74
CA ILE A 6 39.91 2.89 50.51
C ILE A 6 39.06 1.79 49.85
N LEU A 7 37.75 1.98 49.86
CA LEU A 7 36.80 1.15 49.13
C LEU A 7 36.72 1.67 47.69
N LEU A 8 37.28 0.93 46.72
CA LEU A 8 37.21 1.27 45.30
C LEU A 8 35.94 0.65 44.72
N GLY A 9 34.85 1.42 44.64
CA GLY A 9 33.63 1.02 43.97
C GLY A 9 33.78 1.16 42.45
N ILE A 10 33.87 0.02 41.74
CA ILE A 10 33.78 -0.01 40.28
C ILE A 10 32.29 0.04 39.90
N GLY A 11 31.81 1.24 39.60
CA GLY A 11 30.51 1.43 38.96
C GLY A 11 30.61 1.09 37.47
N ILE A 12 30.16 -0.10 37.09
CA ILE A 12 29.95 -0.45 35.69
C ILE A 12 28.71 0.32 35.22
N MET A 13 28.92 1.43 34.52
CA MET A 13 27.86 2.08 33.74
C MET A 13 27.49 1.15 32.58
N PHE A 14 26.33 0.50 32.69
CA PHE A 14 25.63 -0.08 31.55
C PHE A 14 25.20 1.08 30.63
N SER A 15 25.98 1.33 29.58
CA SER A 15 25.52 2.14 28.46
C SER A 15 24.44 1.34 27.72
N LEU A 16 23.17 1.62 28.00
CA LEU A 16 22.07 1.29 27.11
C LEU A 16 22.25 2.14 25.85
N SER A 17 22.98 1.61 24.86
CA SER A 17 22.95 2.10 23.49
C SER A 17 21.57 1.79 22.93
N VAL A 18 20.62 2.69 23.20
CA VAL A 18 19.37 2.75 22.45
C VAL A 18 19.76 3.22 21.06
N SER A 19 19.92 2.27 20.15
CA SER A 19 20.00 2.55 18.72
C SER A 19 18.69 3.22 18.33
N VAL A 20 18.66 4.55 18.35
CA VAL A 20 17.58 5.31 17.72
C VAL A 20 17.68 4.97 16.24
N LEU A 21 16.85 4.05 15.78
CA LEU A 21 16.64 3.81 14.36
C LEU A 21 16.29 5.17 13.76
N ALA A 22 17.15 5.69 12.89
CA ALA A 22 16.95 6.99 12.25
C ALA A 22 15.59 6.99 11.55
N ALA A 23 14.81 8.06 11.77
CA ALA A 23 13.48 8.19 11.18
C ALA A 23 13.62 8.73 9.75
N THR A 24 13.42 7.85 8.77
CA THR A 24 13.47 8.17 7.33
C THR A 24 12.24 8.95 6.84
N ASN A 25 11.12 8.84 7.56
CA ASN A 25 9.87 9.57 7.32
C ASN A 25 9.38 9.51 5.86
N GLY A 26 9.50 8.35 5.22
CA GLY A 26 9.03 8.11 3.87
C GLY A 26 7.52 8.27 3.77
N VAL A 27 7.07 9.20 2.91
CA VAL A 27 5.64 9.42 2.65
C VAL A 27 5.33 8.98 1.23
N GLN A 28 4.68 7.82 1.14
CA GLN A 28 4.28 7.14 -0.08
C GLN A 28 2.91 7.66 -0.52
N THR A 29 2.77 7.99 -1.80
CA THR A 29 1.50 8.31 -2.45
C THR A 29 1.41 7.55 -3.76
N PHE A 30 0.20 7.17 -4.14
CA PHE A 30 -0.06 6.51 -5.42
C PHE A 30 -1.08 7.26 -6.23
N ASP A 31 -0.86 7.30 -7.54
CA ASP A 31 -1.75 7.91 -8.50
C ASP A 31 -1.97 6.97 -9.70
N LEU A 32 -3.23 6.87 -10.15
CA LEU A 32 -3.51 6.29 -11.45
C LEU A 32 -3.07 7.28 -12.52
N LEU A 33 -2.13 6.89 -13.37
CA LEU A 33 -1.73 7.69 -14.52
C LEU A 33 -2.72 7.48 -15.66
N PHE A 34 -2.89 6.22 -16.11
CA PHE A 34 -3.88 5.83 -17.11
C PHE A 34 -3.96 4.29 -17.23
N LYS A 35 -4.95 3.81 -17.98
CA LYS A 35 -5.05 2.40 -18.39
C LYS A 35 -5.02 2.31 -19.92
N SER A 36 -4.15 1.46 -20.47
CA SER A 36 -4.04 1.22 -21.91
C SER A 36 -3.98 -0.28 -22.20
N GLY A 37 -4.94 -0.78 -22.99
CA GLY A 37 -5.12 -2.22 -23.20
C GLY A 37 -5.26 -2.95 -21.87
N ASP A 38 -4.43 -3.96 -21.64
CA ASP A 38 -4.41 -4.79 -20.43
C ASP A 38 -3.55 -4.20 -19.30
N VAL A 39 -2.96 -3.02 -19.50
CA VAL A 39 -1.95 -2.46 -18.60
C VAL A 39 -2.52 -1.28 -17.81
N LEU A 40 -2.41 -1.36 -16.48
CA LEU A 40 -2.57 -0.24 -15.55
C LEU A 40 -1.20 0.42 -15.34
N TRP A 41 -1.15 1.74 -15.56
CA TRP A 41 0.03 2.57 -15.32
C TRP A 41 -0.20 3.38 -14.05
N ILE A 42 0.58 3.09 -13.02
CA ILE A 42 0.40 3.63 -11.67
C ILE A 42 1.71 4.32 -11.27
N GLY A 43 1.63 5.58 -10.85
CA GLY A 43 2.76 6.28 -10.26
C GLY A 43 2.79 6.09 -8.76
N GLU A 44 3.96 5.85 -8.20
CA GLU A 44 4.24 5.89 -6.77
C GLU A 44 5.28 6.98 -6.51
N ASP A 45 5.01 7.89 -5.59
CA ASP A 45 5.99 8.84 -5.07
C ASP A 45 6.25 8.56 -3.60
N ILE A 46 7.52 8.42 -3.22
CA ILE A 46 7.98 8.33 -1.83
C ILE A 46 8.78 9.59 -1.53
N GLY A 47 8.13 10.54 -0.85
CA GLY A 47 8.78 11.76 -0.36
C GLY A 47 9.54 11.54 0.95
N GLY A 48 9.92 12.63 1.61
CA GLY A 48 10.78 12.58 2.79
C GLY A 48 12.23 12.42 2.39
N GLU A 49 12.99 11.57 3.09
CA GLU A 49 14.42 11.37 2.82
C GLU A 49 14.71 10.53 1.56
N TYR A 50 13.69 9.88 0.99
CA TYR A 50 13.86 8.99 -0.17
C TYR A 50 13.87 9.71 -1.51
N GLU A 51 12.98 10.71 -1.66
CA GLU A 51 12.72 11.41 -2.94
C GLU A 51 12.72 10.45 -4.15
N LEU A 52 11.94 9.37 -4.06
CA LEU A 52 11.89 8.30 -5.05
C LEU A 52 10.54 8.28 -5.78
N SER A 53 10.57 8.08 -7.09
CA SER A 53 9.35 7.87 -7.90
C SER A 53 9.44 6.55 -8.65
N VAL A 54 8.41 5.72 -8.54
CA VAL A 54 8.36 4.37 -9.12
C VAL A 54 7.15 4.25 -10.03
N LEU A 55 7.38 3.97 -11.30
CA LEU A 55 6.34 3.60 -12.24
C LEU A 55 6.02 2.12 -12.09
N HIS A 56 4.77 1.81 -11.77
CA HIS A 56 4.21 0.46 -11.75
C HIS A 56 3.44 0.19 -13.04
N GLN A 57 3.69 -0.97 -13.62
CA GLN A 57 2.99 -1.47 -14.80
C GLN A 57 2.37 -2.82 -14.45
N VAL A 58 1.05 -2.85 -14.31
CA VAL A 58 0.31 -4.07 -13.96
C VAL A 58 -0.47 -4.55 -15.17
N VAL A 59 -0.06 -5.69 -15.71
CA VAL A 59 -0.68 -6.34 -16.86
C VAL A 59 -1.68 -7.36 -16.36
N VAL A 60 -2.96 -7.17 -16.69
CA VAL A 60 -4.07 -8.04 -16.27
C VAL A 60 -4.63 -8.76 -17.47
N ARG A 61 -4.51 -10.09 -17.50
CA ARG A 61 -5.04 -10.94 -18.57
C ARG A 61 -5.89 -12.06 -18.01
N ASP A 62 -6.46 -12.87 -18.89
CA ASP A 62 -7.28 -14.02 -18.49
C ASP A 62 -6.44 -15.07 -17.74
N GLU A 63 -5.19 -15.28 -18.16
CA GLU A 63 -4.26 -16.23 -17.55
C GLU A 63 -3.68 -15.77 -16.19
N GLY A 64 -3.86 -14.50 -15.81
CA GLY A 64 -3.40 -13.96 -14.53
C GLY A 64 -2.90 -12.52 -14.60
N VAL A 65 -2.15 -12.13 -13.57
CA VAL A 65 -1.55 -10.80 -13.44
C VAL A 65 -0.03 -10.89 -13.42
N ALA A 66 0.60 -10.02 -14.20
CA ALA A 66 2.04 -9.76 -14.13
C ALA A 66 2.27 -8.29 -13.77
N ALA A 67 3.17 -8.02 -12.85
CA ALA A 67 3.54 -6.66 -12.46
C ALA A 67 5.03 -6.43 -12.66
N GLY A 68 5.37 -5.23 -13.13
CA GLY A 68 6.74 -4.74 -13.23
C GLY A 68 6.82 -3.32 -12.70
N GLN A 69 8.03 -2.91 -12.31
CA GLN A 69 8.27 -1.56 -11.82
C GLN A 69 9.54 -0.98 -12.44
N SER A 70 9.58 0.34 -12.55
CA SER A 70 10.75 1.10 -13.01
C SER A 70 10.87 2.40 -12.25
N GLU A 71 12.05 2.69 -11.73
CA GLU A 71 12.32 3.95 -11.05
C GLU A 71 12.48 5.07 -12.08
N LEU A 72 11.88 6.23 -11.80
CA LEU A 72 12.14 7.42 -12.59
C LEU A 72 13.53 7.94 -12.26
N LYS A 73 14.22 8.45 -13.29
CA LYS A 73 15.53 9.09 -13.13
C LYS A 73 15.48 10.31 -12.21
N THR A 74 14.34 11.01 -12.17
CA THR A 74 14.15 12.22 -11.38
C THR A 74 12.83 12.14 -10.63
N TYR A 75 12.88 12.46 -9.33
CA TYR A 75 11.70 12.52 -8.47
C TYR A 75 10.58 13.38 -9.05
N ARG A 76 9.35 12.85 -9.02
CA ARG A 76 8.09 13.47 -9.46
C ARG A 76 8.05 13.92 -10.92
N GLN A 77 8.98 13.50 -11.77
CA GLN A 77 8.97 13.86 -13.19
C GLN A 77 8.06 12.94 -14.02
N TRP A 78 6.75 13.02 -13.76
CA TRP A 78 5.74 12.21 -14.41
C TRP A 78 5.36 12.65 -15.83
N ALA A 79 5.70 13.88 -16.22
CA ALA A 79 5.30 14.46 -17.52
C ALA A 79 5.62 13.58 -18.74
N PRO A 80 6.80 12.93 -18.86
CA PRO A 80 7.09 12.03 -19.98
C PRO A 80 6.15 10.81 -20.03
N ILE A 81 5.76 10.28 -18.87
CA ILE A 81 4.82 9.16 -18.79
C ILE A 81 3.40 9.61 -19.11
N ALA A 82 2.97 10.76 -18.58
CA ALA A 82 1.67 11.33 -18.87
C ALA A 82 1.48 11.62 -20.37
N ALA A 83 2.54 12.00 -21.09
CA ALA A 83 2.49 12.21 -22.54
C ALA A 83 2.20 10.91 -23.35
N LEU A 84 2.45 9.73 -22.77
CA LEU A 84 2.12 8.45 -23.41
C LEU A 84 0.60 8.23 -23.53
N ASP A 85 -0.21 8.73 -22.59
CA ASP A 85 -1.68 8.67 -22.64
C ASP A 85 -2.22 9.28 -23.95
N MET A 86 -1.62 10.39 -24.39
CA MET A 86 -1.99 11.04 -25.65
C MET A 86 -1.64 10.23 -26.90
N SER A 87 -0.78 9.21 -26.77
CA SER A 87 -0.23 8.42 -27.88
C SER A 87 -0.78 6.99 -27.92
N VAL A 88 -1.59 6.59 -26.94
CA VAL A 88 -2.17 5.25 -26.84
C VAL A 88 -3.67 5.30 -26.66
N ARG A 89 -4.37 4.22 -27.01
CA ARG A 89 -5.80 4.12 -26.73
C ARG A 89 -5.99 3.80 -25.25
N THR A 90 -6.62 4.72 -24.52
CA THR A 90 -6.90 4.53 -23.10
C THR A 90 -8.36 4.14 -22.81
N GLU A 91 -8.54 3.59 -21.62
CA GLU A 91 -9.85 3.35 -21.03
C GLU A 91 -10.13 4.39 -19.95
N ALA A 92 -11.26 5.10 -20.10
CA ALA A 92 -11.71 6.04 -19.11
C ALA A 92 -12.04 5.32 -17.79
N ALA A 93 -11.52 5.85 -16.70
CA ALA A 93 -11.84 5.38 -15.35
C ALA A 93 -13.02 6.16 -14.79
N ILE A 94 -13.94 5.46 -14.13
CA ILE A 94 -14.90 6.07 -13.22
C ILE A 94 -14.22 6.16 -11.86
N LYS A 95 -13.94 7.38 -11.40
CA LYS A 95 -13.45 7.59 -10.03
C LYS A 95 -14.61 7.41 -9.06
N LEU A 96 -14.42 6.56 -8.05
CA LEU A 96 -15.38 6.43 -6.96
C LEU A 96 -15.18 7.55 -5.96
N GLU A 97 -16.28 7.99 -5.36
CA GLU A 97 -16.27 9.03 -4.34
C GLU A 97 -16.81 8.46 -3.01
N PRO A 98 -16.36 9.02 -1.86
CA PRO A 98 -16.96 8.69 -0.57
C PRO A 98 -18.45 9.02 -0.56
N ILE A 99 -19.24 8.09 -0.03
CA ILE A 99 -20.68 8.29 0.23
C ILE A 99 -20.91 8.24 1.75
N SER A 100 -21.89 7.47 2.23
CA SER A 100 -22.14 7.25 3.66
C SER A 100 -21.47 5.97 4.19
N ASP A 101 -21.32 5.88 5.51
CA ASP A 101 -20.92 4.67 6.24
C ASP A 101 -19.58 4.06 5.79
N GLY A 102 -18.62 4.91 5.41
CA GLY A 102 -17.29 4.48 4.96
C GLY A 102 -17.28 3.77 3.61
N ARG A 103 -18.38 3.85 2.85
CA ARG A 103 -18.48 3.28 1.50
C ARG A 103 -18.02 4.27 0.44
N TRP A 104 -17.56 3.71 -0.67
CA TRP A 104 -17.18 4.38 -1.89
C TRP A 104 -18.06 3.88 -3.04
N GLY A 105 -18.52 4.79 -3.88
CA GLY A 105 -19.43 4.46 -4.98
C GLY A 105 -19.48 5.54 -6.06
N HIS A 106 -20.34 5.34 -7.05
CA HIS A 106 -20.63 6.28 -8.12
C HIS A 106 -22.09 6.11 -8.56
N SER A 107 -22.75 7.18 -9.03
CA SER A 107 -24.16 7.15 -9.43
C SER A 107 -24.47 6.15 -10.55
N ASP A 108 -23.47 5.89 -11.39
CA ASP A 108 -23.58 5.02 -12.56
C ASP A 108 -23.37 3.54 -12.21
N LEU A 109 -23.09 3.22 -10.94
CA LEU A 109 -22.81 1.88 -10.45
C LEU A 109 -23.85 1.49 -9.39
N THR A 110 -24.29 0.23 -9.43
CA THR A 110 -25.25 -0.34 -8.47
C THR A 110 -24.59 -0.99 -7.26
N TRP A 111 -23.26 -0.94 -7.20
CA TRP A 111 -22.45 -1.60 -6.18
C TRP A 111 -21.50 -0.60 -5.52
N THR A 112 -20.98 -0.97 -4.36
CA THR A 112 -20.12 -0.11 -3.54
C THR A 112 -18.93 -0.88 -2.98
N LEU A 113 -17.85 -0.17 -2.67
CA LEU A 113 -16.69 -0.67 -1.92
C LEU A 113 -16.69 -0.14 -0.50
N ARG A 114 -16.07 -0.86 0.42
CA ARG A 114 -15.55 -0.30 1.67
C ARG A 114 -14.25 -0.98 2.05
N SER A 115 -13.50 -0.34 2.93
CA SER A 115 -12.37 -0.97 3.61
C SER A 115 -12.76 -2.27 4.34
N PRO A 116 -11.81 -3.20 4.51
CA PRO A 116 -12.03 -4.38 5.33
C PRO A 116 -12.36 -4.00 6.78
N ASP A 117 -13.00 -4.92 7.49
CA ASP A 117 -13.24 -4.77 8.92
C ASP A 117 -11.92 -4.80 9.69
N GLU A 118 -11.87 -4.10 10.82
CA GLU A 118 -10.68 -4.03 11.66
C GLU A 118 -10.33 -5.40 12.25
N ASP A 119 -9.07 -5.81 12.12
CA ASP A 119 -8.46 -6.97 12.75
C ASP A 119 -7.30 -6.52 13.65
N LYS A 120 -7.60 -6.35 14.94
CA LYS A 120 -6.62 -5.95 15.94
C LYS A 120 -5.49 -6.97 16.12
N THR A 121 -5.78 -8.25 15.89
CA THR A 121 -4.78 -9.32 16.02
C THR A 121 -3.68 -9.17 14.98
N LEU A 122 -4.02 -8.79 13.74
CA LEU A 122 -3.02 -8.52 12.70
C LEU A 122 -2.18 -7.29 13.00
N THR A 123 -2.77 -6.24 13.57
CA THR A 123 -2.01 -5.05 14.03
C THR A 123 -1.03 -5.43 15.15
N GLU A 124 -1.47 -6.15 16.17
CA GLU A 124 -0.59 -6.60 17.26
C GLU A 124 0.54 -7.49 16.73
N ALA A 125 0.22 -8.40 15.81
CA ALA A 125 1.21 -9.25 15.17
C ALA A 125 2.25 -8.46 14.35
N PHE A 126 1.82 -7.40 13.66
CA PHE A 126 2.72 -6.54 12.92
C PHE A 126 3.62 -5.71 13.83
N ILE A 127 3.07 -5.12 14.89
CA ILE A 127 3.86 -4.40 15.90
C ILE A 127 4.90 -5.32 16.52
N ALA A 128 4.52 -6.55 16.90
CA ALA A 128 5.45 -7.54 17.44
C ALA A 128 6.56 -7.92 16.44
N HIS A 129 6.23 -8.02 15.15
CA HIS A 129 7.22 -8.26 14.08
C HIS A 129 8.25 -7.14 13.99
N ILE A 130 7.82 -5.88 14.02
CA ILE A 130 8.73 -4.72 14.02
C ILE A 130 9.61 -4.73 15.27
N GLN A 131 9.03 -5.01 16.45
CA GLN A 131 9.79 -5.11 17.70
C GLN A 131 10.81 -6.25 17.70
N ALA A 132 10.56 -7.33 16.95
CA ALA A 132 11.47 -8.45 16.77
C ALA A 132 12.56 -8.22 15.71
N GLY A 133 12.66 -7.01 15.13
CA GLY A 133 13.67 -6.65 14.12
C GLY A 133 13.17 -6.72 12.67
N GLY A 134 11.89 -6.96 12.45
CA GLY A 134 11.25 -6.77 11.16
C GLY A 134 11.21 -5.30 10.73
N SER A 135 11.08 -5.03 9.43
CA SER A 135 11.21 -3.67 8.88
C SER A 135 9.90 -3.07 8.38
N ASN A 136 9.13 -3.81 7.59
CA ASN A 136 7.99 -3.30 6.81
C ASN A 136 6.97 -4.41 6.48
N ALA A 137 5.93 -4.06 5.69
CA ALA A 137 4.90 -4.98 5.22
C ALA A 137 5.47 -6.19 4.45
N GLU A 138 6.43 -5.97 3.55
CA GLU A 138 7.07 -7.04 2.76
C GLU A 138 7.74 -8.08 3.68
N SER A 139 8.57 -7.63 4.63
CA SER A 139 9.22 -8.52 5.59
C SER A 139 8.21 -9.24 6.50
N PHE A 140 7.10 -8.58 6.84
CA PHE A 140 6.03 -9.17 7.63
C PHE A 140 5.34 -10.30 6.87
N TYR A 141 5.01 -10.08 5.60
CA TYR A 141 4.40 -11.12 4.76
C TYR A 141 5.36 -12.26 4.45
N ALA A 142 6.66 -11.98 4.25
CA ALA A 142 7.66 -13.03 4.08
C ALA A 142 7.78 -13.94 5.33
N ALA A 143 7.59 -13.36 6.52
CA ALA A 143 7.63 -14.10 7.79
C ALA A 143 6.33 -14.85 8.12
N LYS A 144 5.18 -14.42 7.59
CA LYS A 144 3.86 -15.02 7.86
C LYS A 144 3.51 -16.10 6.82
N GLN A 145 3.21 -17.31 7.27
CA GLN A 145 2.79 -18.43 6.42
C GLN A 145 1.30 -18.45 6.06
N VAL A 146 0.51 -17.44 6.47
CA VAL A 146 -0.95 -17.37 6.29
C VAL A 146 -1.34 -16.10 5.54
N PRO A 147 -2.46 -16.08 4.79
CA PRO A 147 -2.90 -14.90 4.05
C PRO A 147 -3.31 -13.79 5.04
N ALA A 148 -2.42 -12.83 5.24
CA ALA A 148 -2.66 -11.64 6.06
C ALA A 148 -3.10 -10.42 5.22
N LYS A 149 -3.33 -10.60 3.92
CA LYS A 149 -3.82 -9.54 3.02
C LYS A 149 -5.34 -9.63 2.94
N GLN A 150 -6.03 -8.54 3.30
CA GLN A 150 -7.47 -8.38 3.27
C GLN A 150 -7.89 -7.53 2.06
N SER A 151 -8.84 -8.05 1.29
CA SER A 151 -9.45 -7.34 0.17
C SER A 151 -10.47 -6.29 0.66
N PRO A 152 -10.74 -5.25 -0.14
CA PRO A 152 -11.90 -4.39 0.05
C PRO A 152 -13.18 -5.23 0.02
N LEU A 153 -14.18 -4.80 0.78
CA LEU A 153 -15.47 -5.47 0.82
C LEU A 153 -16.38 -4.86 -0.25
N VAL A 154 -16.83 -5.69 -1.17
CA VAL A 154 -17.70 -5.30 -2.29
C VAL A 154 -19.13 -5.72 -2.01
N ARG A 155 -20.08 -4.81 -2.22
CA ARG A 155 -21.52 -5.09 -2.08
C ARG A 155 -22.24 -4.77 -3.37
N GLY A 156 -23.00 -5.73 -3.89
CA GLY A 156 -23.82 -5.58 -5.10
C GLY A 156 -23.14 -6.03 -6.40
N ALA A 157 -21.92 -6.56 -6.32
CA ALA A 157 -21.21 -7.20 -7.41
C ALA A 157 -20.30 -8.30 -6.87
N ASP A 158 -20.01 -9.30 -7.70
CA ASP A 158 -18.97 -10.28 -7.40
C ASP A 158 -17.62 -9.68 -7.78
N ALA A 159 -16.71 -9.63 -6.81
CA ALA A 159 -15.37 -9.10 -7.05
C ALA A 159 -14.32 -9.91 -6.29
N GLU A 160 -13.19 -10.12 -6.93
CA GLU A 160 -12.07 -10.89 -6.38
C GLU A 160 -10.75 -10.11 -6.56
N PRO A 161 -9.84 -10.15 -5.58
CA PRO A 161 -8.52 -9.57 -5.74
C PRO A 161 -7.73 -10.36 -6.77
N LEU A 162 -7.10 -9.65 -7.71
CA LEU A 162 -6.15 -10.21 -8.65
C LEU A 162 -4.71 -9.94 -8.25
N TYR A 163 -4.45 -8.78 -7.65
CA TYR A 163 -3.09 -8.35 -7.29
C TYR A 163 -3.10 -7.40 -6.09
N PHE A 164 -2.07 -7.52 -5.26
CA PHE A 164 -1.75 -6.63 -4.16
C PHE A 164 -0.31 -6.16 -4.34
N SER A 165 -0.06 -4.85 -4.40
CA SER A 165 1.29 -4.29 -4.51
C SER A 165 2.21 -4.74 -3.37
N ASP A 166 3.48 -5.00 -3.64
CA ASP A 166 4.34 -5.71 -2.66
C ASP A 166 4.68 -4.91 -1.40
N ARG A 167 4.65 -3.57 -1.46
CA ARG A 167 5.06 -2.68 -0.37
C ARG A 167 3.94 -2.23 0.58
N GLY A 168 2.69 -2.56 0.26
CA GLY A 168 1.53 -2.10 1.03
C GLY A 168 1.18 -3.02 2.20
N LEU A 169 0.67 -2.44 3.29
CA LEU A 169 0.08 -3.22 4.39
C LEU A 169 -1.44 -3.31 4.20
N PHE A 170 -1.94 -4.51 3.90
CA PHE A 170 -3.32 -4.78 3.47
C PHE A 170 -4.21 -5.33 4.58
N PHE A 171 -4.18 -4.74 5.77
CA PHE A 171 -5.20 -4.91 6.78
C PHE A 171 -5.36 -3.59 7.52
N ASN A 172 -6.55 -3.34 8.08
CA ASN A 172 -6.86 -2.12 8.84
C ASN A 172 -6.57 -0.81 8.07
N TYR A 173 -6.60 -0.85 6.73
CA TYR A 173 -6.41 0.31 5.88
C TYR A 173 -7.75 0.99 5.57
N THR A 174 -7.70 2.29 5.32
CA THR A 174 -8.80 3.04 4.70
C THR A 174 -8.61 3.06 3.17
N ILE A 175 -9.68 3.13 2.39
CA ILE A 175 -9.56 3.43 0.96
C ILE A 175 -9.14 4.90 0.82
N GLY A 176 -8.03 5.16 0.12
CA GLY A 176 -7.56 6.51 -0.19
C GLY A 176 -8.18 7.04 -1.49
N SER A 177 -8.28 6.18 -2.50
CA SER A 177 -9.00 6.44 -3.75
C SER A 177 -9.30 5.13 -4.47
N ALA A 178 -10.32 5.12 -5.35
CA ALA A 178 -10.67 3.94 -6.13
C ALA A 178 -11.17 4.32 -7.53
N TYR A 179 -10.87 3.47 -8.50
CA TYR A 179 -11.16 3.68 -9.92
C TYR A 179 -11.75 2.41 -10.53
N VAL A 180 -12.79 2.56 -11.34
CA VAL A 180 -13.48 1.47 -12.02
C VAL A 180 -13.30 1.59 -13.53
N PHE A 181 -12.90 0.48 -14.15
CA PHE A 181 -12.71 0.36 -15.58
C PHE A 181 -13.76 -0.63 -16.14
N VAL A 182 -14.92 -0.08 -16.49
CA VAL A 182 -16.13 -0.87 -16.79
C VAL A 182 -15.94 -1.82 -17.96
N ARG A 183 -15.20 -1.43 -19.02
CA ARG A 183 -15.03 -2.29 -20.20
C ARG A 183 -14.13 -3.49 -19.89
N SER A 184 -13.13 -3.28 -19.04
CA SER A 184 -12.21 -4.35 -18.61
C SER A 184 -12.67 -5.14 -17.39
N GLY A 185 -13.75 -4.72 -16.71
CA GLY A 185 -14.22 -5.37 -15.49
C GLY A 185 -13.20 -5.27 -14.35
N LEU A 186 -12.45 -4.17 -14.25
CA LEU A 186 -11.42 -3.98 -13.23
C LEU A 186 -11.77 -2.86 -12.25
N VAL A 187 -11.32 -3.05 -11.01
CA VAL A 187 -11.29 -2.01 -9.97
C VAL A 187 -9.85 -1.87 -9.50
N LEU A 188 -9.36 -0.63 -9.43
CA LEU A 188 -8.10 -0.27 -8.79
C LEU A 188 -8.40 0.47 -7.50
N VAL A 189 -7.86 0.01 -6.39
CA VAL A 189 -8.03 0.62 -5.06
C VAL A 189 -6.67 1.02 -4.51
N PHE A 190 -6.49 2.30 -4.22
CA PHE A 190 -5.34 2.80 -3.47
C PHE A 190 -5.69 2.83 -1.98
N THR A 191 -4.80 2.28 -1.16
CA THR A 191 -4.99 2.19 0.29
C THR A 191 -4.28 3.33 1.00
N HIS A 192 -4.90 3.83 2.06
CA HIS A 192 -4.27 4.68 3.05
C HIS A 192 -4.10 3.86 4.33
N GLN A 193 -2.85 3.63 4.70
CA GLN A 193 -2.45 2.85 5.86
C GLN A 193 -2.01 3.77 7.00
N PRO A 194 -2.76 3.86 8.11
CA PRO A 194 -2.35 4.67 9.26
C PRO A 194 -1.15 4.07 10.01
N THR A 195 -1.00 2.74 10.00
CA THR A 195 0.13 2.06 10.66
C THR A 195 1.43 2.35 9.92
N LYS A 196 2.48 2.77 10.64
CA LYS A 196 3.79 3.09 10.07
C LYS A 196 4.78 1.93 10.21
N ALA A 197 5.72 1.85 9.28
CA ALA A 197 6.85 0.92 9.35
C ALA A 197 7.94 1.46 10.29
N VAL A 198 9.07 0.75 10.37
CA VAL A 198 10.32 1.33 10.89
C VAL A 198 10.62 2.63 10.14
N GLY A 199 11.23 3.60 10.82
CA GLY A 199 11.56 4.88 10.21
C GLY A 199 10.38 5.86 10.10
N LEU A 200 9.20 5.49 10.61
CA LEU A 200 7.93 6.22 10.47
C LEU A 200 7.39 6.26 9.03
N ASP A 201 7.86 5.36 8.17
CA ASP A 201 7.43 5.29 6.77
C ASP A 201 5.98 4.84 6.65
N THR A 202 5.24 5.44 5.71
CA THR A 202 3.92 4.94 5.28
C THR A 202 4.05 3.60 4.55
N MET A 203 3.04 2.73 4.70
CA MET A 203 2.91 1.49 3.90
C MET A 203 1.57 1.48 3.16
N HIS A 204 1.34 2.51 2.37
CA HIS A 204 0.23 2.55 1.43
C HIS A 204 0.45 1.50 0.34
N GLY A 205 -0.59 1.19 -0.41
CA GLY A 205 -0.46 0.23 -1.49
C GLY A 205 -1.63 0.34 -2.44
N PHE A 206 -1.66 -0.58 -3.39
CA PHE A 206 -2.80 -0.71 -4.29
C PHE A 206 -3.21 -2.15 -4.48
N ILE A 207 -4.50 -2.31 -4.78
CA ILE A 207 -5.15 -3.58 -5.00
C ILE A 207 -5.84 -3.50 -6.35
N VAL A 208 -5.58 -4.47 -7.21
CA VAL A 208 -6.32 -4.66 -8.46
C VAL A 208 -7.30 -5.79 -8.25
N MET A 209 -8.57 -5.55 -8.54
CA MET A 209 -9.63 -6.52 -8.42
C MET A 209 -10.33 -6.71 -9.77
N ARG A 210 -10.79 -7.92 -10.04
CA ARG A 210 -11.76 -8.20 -11.09
C ARG A 210 -13.15 -8.06 -10.50
N PHE A 211 -14.08 -7.48 -11.24
CA PHE A 211 -15.49 -7.52 -10.89
C PHE A 211 -16.32 -8.01 -12.08
N ASN A 212 -17.30 -8.85 -11.78
CA ASN A 212 -18.34 -9.23 -12.72
C ASN A 212 -19.60 -8.44 -12.36
N SER A 213 -20.02 -7.54 -13.25
CA SER A 213 -21.35 -6.94 -13.13
C SER A 213 -22.41 -7.96 -13.54
N SER A 214 -22.60 -8.99 -12.73
CA SER A 214 -23.69 -9.95 -12.88
C SER A 214 -25.00 -9.28 -12.45
N SER A 215 -25.53 -8.35 -13.25
CA SER A 215 -26.91 -7.86 -13.13
C SER A 215 -27.36 -7.17 -14.42
N ARG A 216 -27.61 -7.97 -15.45
CA ARG A 216 -28.77 -7.74 -16.32
C ARG A 216 -29.73 -8.91 -16.10
N GLN A 217 -30.70 -8.71 -15.21
CA GLN A 217 -32.03 -9.28 -15.38
C GLN A 217 -32.85 -8.26 -16.18
#